data_AF-A0AAJ1JBF8-F1
#
_entry.id   AF-A0AAJ1JBF8-F1
#
_cell.length_a   1.000
_cell.length_b   1.000
_cell.length_c   1.000
_cell.angle_alpha   90.00
_cell.angle_beta   90.00
_cell.angle_gamma   90.00
#
_symmetry.space_group_name_H-M   'P 1'
#
loop_
_entity.id
_entity.type
_entity.pdbx_description
1 polymer ?
#
loop_
_entity_poly.entity_id
_entity_poly.type
_entity_poly.pdbx_seq_one_letter_code
_entity_poly.pdbx_strand_id
1 'polypeptide(L)'
;MEELQLLLEQQNVHLNSLSNTMAEEQRILSEGFIEANHLHRVTEQKTFFLSALDHAERRRQQLNETLKVNAPYSSHEILAVLWDQISQTVERIRDLNVHNGFLLDQHIELNSQAIAFLKSHHSPSLYGADGQAHHNTALSGHKISV
;
A
#
# COMPACT_ATOMS: atom_id res chain seq x y z
N MET A 1 15.55 12.87 31.40
CA MET A 1 14.36 13.56 30.83
C MET A 1 14.67 14.18 29.48
N GLU A 2 15.77 14.92 29.31
CA GLU A 2 16.18 15.47 28.00
C GLU A 2 16.33 14.41 26.90
N GLU A 3 16.89 13.24 27.21
CA GLU A 3 17.03 12.14 26.23
C GLU A 3 15.68 11.63 25.71
N LEU A 4 14.64 11.59 26.57
CA LEU A 4 13.29 11.17 26.17
C LEU A 4 12.62 12.24 25.31
N GLN A 5 12.82 13.52 25.63
CA GLN A 5 12.32 14.62 24.82
C GLN A 5 12.94 14.61 23.42
N LEU A 6 14.26 14.50 23.32
CA LEU A 6 14.96 14.43 22.04
C LEU A 6 14.49 13.24 21.20
N LEU A 7 14.25 12.09 21.84
CA LEU A 7 13.73 10.91 21.18
C LEU A 7 12.32 11.14 20.61
N LEU A 8 11.43 11.78 21.38
CA LEU A 8 10.06 12.10 20.93
C LEU A 8 10.07 13.13 19.78
N GLU A 9 10.92 14.14 19.85
CA GLU A 9 11.12 15.10 18.75
C GLU A 9 11.61 14.39 17.48
N GLN A 10 12.58 13.49 17.61
CA GLN A 10 13.06 12.69 16.49
C GLN A 10 11.97 11.78 15.91
N GLN A 11 11.16 11.14 16.75
CA GLN A 11 10.01 10.34 16.31
C GLN A 11 8.99 11.19 15.55
N ASN A 12 8.70 12.41 16.03
CA ASN A 12 7.79 13.33 15.36
C ASN A 12 8.28 13.71 13.95
N VAL A 13 9.58 14.00 13.80
CA VAL A 13 10.20 14.28 12.49
C VAL A 13 10.09 13.08 11.54
N HIS A 14 10.35 11.87 12.02
CA HIS A 14 10.23 10.65 11.22
C HIS A 14 8.78 10.37 10.82
N LEU A 15 7.82 10.60 11.72
CA LEU A 15 6.39 10.45 11.45
C LEU A 15 5.90 11.47 10.41
N ASN A 16 6.30 12.73 10.50
CA ASN A 16 5.96 13.72 9.48
C ASN A 16 6.55 13.35 8.11
N SER A 17 7.79 12.85 8.09
CA SER A 17 8.42 12.36 6.85
C SER A 17 7.67 11.17 6.27
N LEU A 18 7.25 10.21 7.11
CA LEU A 18 6.42 9.09 6.71
C LEU A 18 5.07 9.55 6.17
N SER A 19 4.41 10.51 6.81
CA SER A 19 3.15 11.09 6.33
C SER A 19 3.29 11.68 4.92
N ASN A 20 4.41 12.36 4.63
CA ASN A 20 4.68 12.89 3.30
C ASN A 20 4.92 11.77 2.28
N THR A 21 5.68 10.73 2.64
CA THR A 21 5.88 9.55 1.80
C THR A 21 4.56 8.84 1.49
N MET A 22 3.64 8.76 2.46
CA MET A 22 2.32 8.16 2.26
C MET A 22 1.38 9.00 1.38
N ALA A 23 1.46 10.32 1.47
CA ALA A 23 0.74 11.21 0.55
C ALA A 23 1.28 11.11 -0.88
N GLU A 24 2.59 10.93 -1.05
CA GLU A 24 3.19 10.69 -2.36
C GLU A 24 2.80 9.31 -2.92
N GLU A 25 2.75 8.27 -2.08
CA GLU A 25 2.20 6.95 -2.44
C GLU A 25 0.76 7.11 -2.96
N GLN A 26 -0.08 7.86 -2.25
CA GLN A 26 -1.46 8.12 -2.67
C GLN A 26 -1.52 8.81 -4.03
N ARG A 27 -0.66 9.81 -4.26
CA ARG A 27 -0.59 10.54 -5.53
C ARG A 27 -0.27 9.59 -6.69
N ILE A 28 0.76 8.76 -6.54
CA ILE A 28 1.17 7.77 -7.55
C ILE A 28 0.04 6.75 -7.80
N LEU A 29 -0.64 6.28 -6.75
CA LEU A 29 -1.74 5.32 -6.89
C LEU A 29 -3.00 5.94 -7.51
N SER A 30 -3.16 7.26 -7.41
CA SER A 30 -4.26 8.01 -8.02
C SER A 30 -3.97 8.37 -9.48
N GLU A 31 -2.73 8.25 -9.94
CA GLU A 31 -2.37 8.43 -11.34
C GLU A 31 -2.91 7.25 -12.18
N GLY A 32 -3.39 7.55 -13.40
CA GLY A 32 -3.98 6.53 -14.28
C GLY A 32 -2.99 5.48 -14.81
N PHE A 33 -1.69 5.71 -14.64
CA PHE A 33 -0.63 4.76 -14.97
C PHE A 33 0.38 4.71 -13.83
N ILE A 34 0.49 3.58 -13.16
CA ILE A 34 1.42 3.41 -12.04
C ILE A 34 2.80 3.00 -12.58
N GLU A 35 3.78 3.87 -12.41
CA GLU A 35 5.18 3.51 -12.65
C GLU A 35 5.71 2.63 -11.50
N ALA A 36 5.95 1.35 -11.79
CA ALA A 36 6.41 0.38 -10.78
C ALA A 36 7.70 0.81 -10.05
N ASN A 37 8.62 1.48 -10.74
CA ASN A 37 9.86 1.98 -10.13
C ASN A 37 9.62 3.10 -9.11
N HIS A 38 8.67 4.00 -9.38
CA HIS A 38 8.32 5.08 -8.46
C HIS A 38 7.59 4.53 -7.23
N LEU A 39 6.61 3.64 -7.43
CA LEU A 39 5.93 2.99 -6.32
C LEU A 39 6.92 2.18 -5.47
N HIS A 40 7.83 1.43 -6.10
CA HIS A 40 8.85 0.66 -5.37
C HIS A 40 9.75 1.56 -4.52
N ARG A 41 10.25 2.69 -5.06
CA ARG A 41 11.07 3.64 -4.30
C ARG A 41 10.33 4.20 -3.08
N VAL A 42 9.06 4.52 -3.22
CA VAL A 42 8.22 5.03 -2.12
C VAL A 42 7.98 3.95 -1.06
N THR A 43 7.76 2.71 -1.48
CA THR A 43 7.63 1.56 -0.57
C THR A 43 8.91 1.28 0.22
N GLU A 44 10.08 1.41 -0.41
CA GLU A 44 11.37 1.29 0.28
C GLU A 44 11.54 2.38 1.35
N GLN A 45 11.18 3.64 1.02
CA GLN A 45 11.21 4.74 1.98
C GLN A 45 10.26 4.51 3.16
N LYS A 46 9.04 4.04 2.89
CA LYS A 46 8.06 3.66 3.92
C LYS A 46 8.64 2.58 4.85
N THR A 47 9.26 1.55 4.29
CA THR A 47 9.89 0.45 5.04
C THR A 47 11.04 0.94 5.93
N PHE A 48 11.86 1.85 5.41
CA PHE A 48 12.94 2.49 6.17
C PHE A 48 12.39 3.27 7.36
N PHE A 49 11.40 4.15 7.15
CA PHE A 49 10.82 4.95 8.23
C PHE A 49 10.10 4.10 9.28
N LEU A 50 9.38 3.04 8.87
CA LEU A 50 8.75 2.10 9.82
C LEU A 50 9.78 1.39 10.69
N SER A 51 10.90 0.97 10.11
CA SER A 51 12.00 0.32 10.86
C SER A 51 12.66 1.30 11.84
N ALA A 52 12.91 2.54 11.40
CA ALA A 52 13.46 3.59 12.26
C ALA A 52 12.50 3.94 13.42
N LEU A 53 11.20 3.98 13.14
CA LEU A 53 10.16 4.25 14.14
C LEU A 53 10.04 3.11 15.16
N ASP A 54 10.05 1.84 14.71
CA ASP A 54 10.03 0.67 15.60
C ASP A 54 11.23 0.68 16.56
N HIS A 55 12.43 0.99 16.05
CA HIS A 55 13.62 1.13 16.90
C HIS A 55 13.48 2.28 17.92
N ALA A 56 12.98 3.44 17.49
CA ALA A 56 12.76 4.58 18.38
C ALA A 56 11.71 4.28 19.45
N GLU A 57 10.64 3.55 19.09
CA GLU A 57 9.57 3.17 20.02
C GLU A 57 10.06 2.17 21.07
N ARG A 58 10.88 1.18 20.69
CA ARG A 58 11.52 0.29 21.66
C ARG A 58 12.41 1.05 22.65
N ARG A 59 13.19 2.01 22.15
CA ARG A 59 14.02 2.86 23.01
C ARG A 59 13.16 3.70 23.96
N ARG A 60 12.03 4.22 23.49
CA ARG A 60 11.07 4.97 24.31
C ARG A 60 10.49 4.09 25.44
N GLN A 61 10.13 2.85 25.13
CA GLN A 61 9.63 1.88 26.12
C GLN A 61 10.68 1.58 27.20
N GLN A 62 11.94 1.34 26.81
CA GLN A 62 13.05 1.12 27.76
C GLN A 62 13.29 2.33 28.68
N LEU A 63 13.23 3.54 28.12
CA LEU A 63 13.38 4.78 28.90
C LEU A 63 12.19 4.99 29.84
N ASN A 64 10.97 4.68 29.41
CA ASN A 64 9.78 4.73 30.25
C ASN A 64 9.85 3.77 31.43
N GLU A 65 10.30 2.53 31.21
CA GLU A 65 10.52 1.55 32.28
C GLU A 65 11.57 2.04 33.29
N THR A 66 12.68 2.59 32.78
CA THR A 66 13.78 3.11 33.61
C THR A 66 13.36 4.31 34.45
N LEU A 67 12.62 5.24 33.83
CA LEU A 67 12.19 6.49 34.47
C LEU A 67 10.87 6.33 35.24
N LYS A 68 10.19 5.18 35.11
CA LYS A 68 8.85 4.90 35.66
C LYS A 68 7.80 5.94 35.26
N VAL A 69 7.94 6.49 34.07
CA VAL A 69 6.98 7.45 33.49
C VAL A 69 6.30 6.79 32.32
N ASN A 70 4.99 6.95 32.20
CA ASN A 70 4.22 6.39 31.10
C ASN A 70 3.49 7.49 30.30
N ALA A 71 3.27 7.23 29.02
CA ALA A 71 2.38 8.06 28.21
C ALA A 71 0.97 8.02 28.83
N PRO A 72 0.22 9.13 28.88
CA PRO A 72 0.36 10.38 28.12
C PRO A 72 1.24 11.46 28.79
N TYR A 73 2.14 11.09 29.72
CA TYR A 73 3.09 12.02 30.35
C TYR A 73 2.42 13.23 31.03
N SER A 74 1.25 13.03 31.65
CA SER A 74 0.41 14.11 32.22
C SER A 74 1.11 15.00 33.25
N SER A 75 2.19 14.51 33.86
CA SER A 75 3.04 15.23 34.81
C SER A 75 4.04 16.18 34.14
N HIS A 76 4.22 16.12 32.81
CA HIS A 76 5.16 16.91 32.05
C HIS A 76 4.49 17.52 30.80
N GLU A 77 4.14 18.81 30.88
CA GLU A 77 3.39 19.53 29.84
C GLU A 77 4.04 19.46 28.45
N ILE A 78 5.36 19.63 28.36
CA ILE A 78 6.10 19.57 27.09
C ILE A 78 6.00 18.18 26.45
N LEU A 79 6.17 17.11 27.25
CA LEU A 79 6.10 15.73 26.75
C LEU A 79 4.68 15.36 26.36
N ALA A 80 3.67 15.84 27.11
CA ALA A 80 2.27 15.63 26.80
C ALA A 80 1.89 16.26 25.45
N VAL A 81 2.34 17.50 25.18
CA VAL A 81 2.12 18.17 23.89
C VAL A 81 2.78 17.41 22.73
N LEU A 82 4.04 16.97 22.89
CA LEU A 82 4.72 16.18 21.87
C LEU A 82 4.03 14.84 21.61
N TRP A 83 3.55 14.18 22.66
CA TRP A 83 2.83 12.92 22.55
C TRP A 83 1.48 13.08 21.84
N ASP A 84 0.78 14.18 22.09
CA ASP A 84 -0.47 14.50 21.41
C ASP A 84 -0.23 14.73 19.90
N GLN A 85 0.79 15.50 19.53
CA GLN A 85 1.18 15.70 18.13
C GLN A 85 1.56 14.40 17.42
N ILE A 86 2.29 13.52 18.10
CA ILE A 86 2.64 12.18 17.60
C ILE A 86 1.36 11.37 17.36
N SER A 87 0.44 11.37 18.34
CA SER A 87 -0.82 10.62 18.26
C SER A 87 -1.69 11.09 17.08
N GLN A 88 -1.87 12.40 16.93
CA GLN A 88 -2.59 12.98 15.78
C GLN A 88 -1.95 12.63 14.44
N THR A 89 -0.61 12.57 14.37
CA THR A 89 0.11 12.23 13.14
C THR A 89 0.00 10.75 12.80
N VAL A 90 0.02 9.88 13.80
CA VAL A 90 -0.22 8.44 13.62
C VAL A 90 -1.64 8.17 13.13
N GLU A 91 -2.65 8.88 13.64
CA GLU A 91 -4.02 8.79 13.15
C GLU A 91 -4.12 9.18 11.67
N ARG A 92 -3.52 10.31 11.28
CA ARG A 92 -3.48 10.74 9.87
C ARG A 92 -2.79 9.71 8.96
N ILE A 93 -1.66 9.15 9.39
CA ILE A 93 -0.92 8.11 8.67
C ILE A 93 -1.79 6.86 8.51
N ARG A 94 -2.55 6.48 9.54
CA ARG A 94 -3.47 5.35 9.48
C ARG A 94 -4.54 5.57 8.41
N ASP A 95 -5.16 6.75 8.39
CA ASP A 95 -6.20 7.08 7.41
C ASP A 95 -5.65 7.05 5.97
N LEU A 96 -4.46 7.64 5.76
CA LEU A 96 -3.76 7.56 4.47
C LEU A 96 -3.46 6.11 4.08
N ASN A 97 -3.05 5.26 5.03
CA ASN A 97 -2.73 3.86 4.74
C ASN A 97 -3.98 3.06 4.35
N VAL A 98 -5.10 3.30 5.03
CA VAL A 98 -6.38 2.69 4.70
C VAL A 98 -6.81 3.12 3.29
N HIS A 99 -6.68 4.40 2.96
CA HIS A 99 -7.01 4.90 1.63
C HIS A 99 -6.11 4.31 0.53
N ASN A 100 -4.79 4.25 0.75
CA ASN A 100 -3.86 3.63 -0.19
C ASN A 100 -4.18 2.14 -0.39
N GLY A 101 -4.61 1.45 0.67
CA GLY A 101 -5.10 0.07 0.58
C GLY A 101 -6.29 -0.08 -0.37
N PHE A 102 -7.30 0.79 -0.25
CA PHE A 102 -8.46 0.78 -1.15
C PHE A 102 -8.08 1.03 -2.62
N LEU A 103 -7.15 1.95 -2.88
CA LEU A 103 -6.67 2.20 -4.24
C LEU A 103 -5.97 0.96 -4.82
N LEU A 104 -5.11 0.30 -4.03
CA LEU A 104 -4.44 -0.94 -4.44
C LEU A 104 -5.43 -2.05 -4.75
N ASP A 105 -6.45 -2.24 -3.91
CA ASP A 105 -7.50 -3.24 -4.12
C ASP A 105 -8.25 -2.98 -5.43
N GLN A 106 -8.58 -1.72 -5.72
CA GLN A 106 -9.21 -1.32 -6.98
C GLN A 106 -8.32 -1.61 -8.19
N HIS A 107 -7.02 -1.33 -8.11
CA HIS A 107 -6.06 -1.64 -9.19
C HIS A 107 -5.95 -3.15 -9.43
N ILE A 108 -5.92 -3.96 -8.37
CA ILE A 108 -5.89 -5.42 -8.46
C ILE A 108 -7.17 -5.94 -9.10
N GLU A 109 -8.33 -5.40 -8.72
CA GLU A 109 -9.62 -5.78 -9.29
C GLU A 109 -9.69 -5.48 -10.80
N LEU A 110 -9.37 -4.24 -11.20
CA LEU A 110 -9.38 -3.83 -12.60
C LEU A 110 -8.39 -4.64 -13.45
N ASN A 111 -7.19 -4.91 -12.91
CA ASN A 111 -6.19 -5.71 -13.59
C ASN A 111 -6.67 -7.16 -13.77
N SER A 112 -7.25 -7.76 -12.73
CA SER A 112 -7.82 -9.11 -12.80
C SER A 112 -8.93 -9.21 -13.86
N GLN A 113 -9.83 -8.22 -13.90
CA GLN A 113 -10.89 -8.14 -14.92
C GLN A 113 -10.31 -7.98 -16.34
N ALA A 114 -9.30 -7.13 -16.52
CA ALA A 114 -8.63 -6.94 -17.80
C ALA A 114 -7.93 -8.23 -18.27
N ILE A 115 -7.22 -8.93 -17.39
CA ILE A 115 -6.61 -10.23 -17.68
C ILE A 115 -7.68 -11.27 -18.04
N ALA A 116 -8.79 -11.32 -17.30
CA ALA A 116 -9.89 -12.25 -17.58
C ALA A 116 -10.52 -11.98 -18.96
N PHE A 117 -10.75 -10.71 -19.28
CA PHE A 117 -11.24 -10.27 -20.59
C PHE A 117 -10.26 -10.70 -21.70
N LEU A 118 -8.97 -10.37 -21.57
CA LEU A 118 -7.95 -10.75 -22.54
C LEU A 118 -7.87 -12.28 -22.71
N LYS A 119 -7.91 -13.05 -21.62
CA LYS A 119 -7.92 -14.53 -21.66
C LYS A 119 -9.15 -15.08 -22.40
N SER A 120 -10.33 -14.53 -22.14
CA SER A 120 -11.57 -14.96 -22.79
C SER A 120 -11.59 -14.70 -24.30
N HIS A 121 -10.89 -13.67 -24.76
CA HIS A 121 -10.79 -13.30 -26.17
C HIS A 121 -9.51 -13.79 -26.87
N HIS A 122 -8.55 -14.37 -26.15
CA HIS A 122 -7.29 -14.87 -26.70
C HIS A 122 -7.43 -16.18 -27.52
N SER A 123 -8.63 -16.76 -27.68
CA SER A 123 -8.87 -17.80 -28.69
C SER A 123 -10.36 -17.99 -29.01
N PRO A 124 -10.76 -17.82 -30.27
CA PRO A 124 -11.28 -18.94 -31.01
C PRO A 124 -10.13 -19.43 -31.89
N SER A 125 -9.62 -20.62 -31.58
CA SER A 125 -8.84 -21.38 -32.55
C SER A 125 -9.79 -21.73 -33.70
N LEU A 126 -10.01 -20.75 -34.59
CA LEU A 126 -10.79 -20.94 -35.81
C LEU A 126 -9.97 -21.75 -36.82
N TYR A 127 -8.67 -21.91 -36.59
CA TYR A 127 -7.75 -22.65 -37.42
C TYR A 127 -6.73 -23.38 -36.55
N GLY A 128 -6.59 -24.70 -36.73
CA GLY A 128 -5.54 -25.49 -36.10
C GLY A 128 -4.15 -25.14 -36.62
N ALA A 129 -3.10 -25.74 -36.04
CA ALA A 129 -1.71 -25.57 -36.49
C ALA A 129 -1.46 -26.03 -37.95
N ASP A 130 -2.41 -26.75 -38.52
CA ASP A 130 -2.49 -27.18 -39.91
C ASP A 130 -3.25 -26.19 -40.82
N GLY A 131 -3.74 -25.08 -40.28
CA GLY A 131 -4.51 -24.07 -41.02
C GLY A 131 -5.91 -24.53 -41.42
N GLN A 132 -6.47 -25.57 -40.78
CA GLN A 132 -7.84 -26.03 -41.05
C GLN A 132 -8.82 -25.52 -40.00
N ALA A 133 -9.97 -25.02 -40.45
CA ALA A 133 -11.06 -24.70 -39.55
C ALA A 133 -11.68 -26.00 -39.05
N HIS A 134 -11.75 -26.18 -37.72
CA HIS A 134 -12.54 -27.25 -37.15
C HIS A 134 -14.02 -26.98 -37.45
N HIS A 135 -14.46 -27.49 -38.59
CA HIS A 135 -15.86 -27.54 -38.96
C HIS A 135 -16.57 -28.32 -37.86
N ASN A 136 -17.34 -27.63 -37.02
CA ASN A 136 -18.29 -28.26 -36.10
C ASN A 136 -19.25 -29.09 -36.96
N THR A 137 -18.94 -30.36 -37.16
CA THR A 137 -19.79 -31.39 -37.76
C THR A 137 -20.86 -31.77 -36.74
N ALA A 138 -21.68 -30.81 -36.36
CA ALA A 138 -22.86 -30.99 -35.55
C ALA A 138 -24.05 -30.23 -36.15
N LEU A 139 -24.25 -30.33 -37.48
CA LEU A 139 -25.56 -30.12 -38.11
C LEU A 139 -25.72 -31.13 -39.25
N SER A 140 -26.40 -32.21 -38.86
CA SER A 140 -27.19 -33.16 -39.62
C SER A 140 -27.40 -32.83 -41.10
N GLY A 141 -27.03 -33.79 -41.96
CA GLY A 141 -27.12 -33.66 -43.40
C GLY A 141 -28.53 -33.63 -43.94
N HIS A 142 -28.67 -33.05 -45.13
CA HIS A 142 -29.55 -33.52 -46.20
C HIS A 142 -28.82 -33.19 -47.52
N LYS A 143 -28.29 -34.23 -48.19
CA LYS A 143 -27.84 -34.13 -49.58
C LYS A 143 -29.08 -34.05 -50.45
N ILE A 144 -29.31 -32.93 -51.12
CA ILE A 144 -30.20 -32.85 -52.27
C ILE A 144 -29.35 -33.18 -53.49
N SER A 145 -29.67 -34.29 -54.16
CA SER A 145 -29.12 -34.68 -55.46
C SER A 145 -30.21 -34.47 -56.52
N VAL A 146 -29.82 -33.91 -57.68
CA VAL A 146 -30.62 -33.85 -58.92
C VAL A 146 -30.51 -35.18 -59.66
#